data_AF-A0AAX3HJB7-F1
#
_entry.id   AF-A0AAX3HJB7-F1
#
_cell.length_a   1.000
_cell.length_b   1.000
_cell.length_c   1.000
_cell.angle_alpha   90.00
_cell.angle_beta   90.00
_cell.angle_gamma   90.00
#
_symmetry.space_group_name_H-M   'P 1'
#
loop_
_entity.id
_entity.type
_entity.pdbx_description
1 polymer ?
#
loop_
_entity_poly.entity_id
_entity_poly.type
_entity_poly.pdbx_seq_one_letter_code
_entity_poly.pdbx_strand_id
1 'polypeptide(L)'
;MKYIINHSNDTAFNIALEEYAFKHLLDEDQIFLLWINKPSIIVGRHQNTIEEINRDYVRENGIEVVRRISGGGAVYHDLNNLNYTIISKEDENKAFDFKSFSTPVINTLAQLGVKAEFTGRNDLEIDGKKFCGNAQAYINGRIMHHGCLLFDVDLSVLANALKVSKDKFESKGVKSVRARVTNIINELPKKITVEKFRDLLLEYMKKEYPEMTEYVFSEEELAEINRIKDTKFGTWDWNYGKSPEFNVRRGTKFTSGKVEVFANVTESKIQDIKIYGDFFGIEDVAAVEAVLRGVKYEREDVLKALKTIDITRYFAGISREEIAEAVVG
;
A
#
# COMPACT_ATOMS: atom_id res chain seq x y z
N MET A 1 -7.62 -21.70 7.95
CA MET A 1 -7.06 -20.86 6.87
C MET A 1 -7.87 -21.05 5.60
N LYS A 2 -8.07 -19.98 4.82
CA LYS A 2 -8.76 -20.00 3.53
C LYS A 2 -7.89 -19.47 2.41
N TYR A 3 -8.11 -19.94 1.18
CA TYR A 3 -7.67 -19.24 -0.01
C TYR A 3 -8.84 -18.81 -0.89
N ILE A 4 -8.66 -17.73 -1.65
CA ILE A 4 -9.65 -17.23 -2.61
C ILE A 4 -9.04 -17.26 -4.01
N ILE A 5 -9.78 -17.77 -4.98
CA ILE A 5 -9.44 -17.67 -6.40
C ILE A 5 -10.22 -16.50 -7.01
N ASN A 6 -9.48 -15.53 -7.55
CA ASN A 6 -10.04 -14.43 -8.33
C ASN A 6 -9.21 -14.25 -9.61
N HIS A 7 -9.87 -14.38 -10.76
CA HIS A 7 -9.26 -14.23 -12.09
C HIS A 7 -9.66 -12.94 -12.80
N SER A 8 -10.42 -12.05 -12.14
CA SER A 8 -10.68 -10.73 -12.69
C SER A 8 -9.40 -9.92 -12.77
N ASN A 9 -9.28 -9.11 -13.82
CA ASN A 9 -8.22 -8.10 -13.97
C ASN A 9 -8.77 -6.67 -13.77
N ASP A 10 -10.04 -6.53 -13.38
CA ASP A 10 -10.65 -5.23 -13.05
C ASP A 10 -10.09 -4.73 -11.72
N THR A 11 -9.37 -3.61 -11.76
CA THR A 11 -8.54 -3.18 -10.61
C THR A 11 -9.40 -2.67 -9.46
N ALA A 12 -10.45 -1.92 -9.76
CA ALA A 12 -11.37 -1.45 -8.73
C ALA A 12 -12.12 -2.61 -8.08
N PHE A 13 -12.55 -3.61 -8.86
CA PHE A 13 -13.19 -4.82 -8.32
C PHE A 13 -12.23 -5.64 -7.46
N ASN A 14 -11.00 -5.86 -7.94
CA ASN A 14 -10.04 -6.69 -7.23
C ASN A 14 -9.65 -6.08 -5.87
N ILE A 15 -9.45 -4.76 -5.82
CA ILE A 15 -9.16 -4.05 -4.57
C ILE A 15 -10.39 -4.04 -3.64
N ALA A 16 -11.61 -3.95 -4.20
CA ALA A 16 -12.84 -4.10 -3.41
C ALA A 16 -12.96 -5.48 -2.78
N LEU A 17 -12.62 -6.54 -3.52
CA LEU A 17 -12.61 -7.91 -3.03
C LEU A 17 -11.55 -8.11 -1.93
N GLU A 18 -10.35 -7.55 -2.11
CA GLU A 18 -9.31 -7.55 -1.08
C GLU A 18 -9.81 -6.87 0.22
N GLU A 19 -10.41 -5.69 0.10
CA GLU A 19 -10.99 -4.99 1.26
C GLU A 19 -12.14 -5.79 1.89
N TYR A 20 -12.98 -6.43 1.08
CA TYR A 20 -14.08 -7.26 1.57
C TYR A 20 -13.56 -8.44 2.38
N ALA A 21 -12.60 -9.19 1.85
CA ALA A 21 -11.94 -10.27 2.57
C ALA A 21 -11.32 -9.75 3.88
N PHE A 22 -10.69 -8.57 3.87
CA PHE A 22 -10.04 -8.00 5.04
C PHE A 22 -11.01 -7.45 6.10
N LYS A 23 -12.19 -6.94 5.72
CA LYS A 23 -13.08 -6.26 6.67
C LYS A 23 -14.37 -7.01 7.00
N HIS A 24 -14.81 -7.93 6.14
CA HIS A 24 -16.14 -8.55 6.23
C HIS A 24 -16.09 -10.05 6.51
N LEU A 25 -15.08 -10.77 6.02
CA LEU A 25 -14.91 -12.21 6.30
C LEU A 25 -14.32 -12.46 7.69
N LEU A 26 -14.98 -11.98 8.75
CA LEU A 26 -14.44 -11.94 10.12
C LEU A 26 -14.39 -13.31 10.82
N ASP A 27 -15.17 -14.28 10.33
CA ASP A 27 -15.14 -15.66 10.84
C ASP A 27 -13.90 -16.43 10.35
N GLU A 28 -13.18 -15.89 9.37
CA GLU A 28 -11.98 -16.50 8.81
C GLU A 28 -10.72 -15.83 9.38
N ASP A 29 -10.07 -16.53 10.32
CA ASP A 29 -8.88 -16.02 11.00
C ASP A 29 -7.71 -15.75 10.05
N GLN A 30 -7.60 -16.51 8.95
CA GLN A 30 -6.47 -16.43 8.00
C GLN A 30 -6.97 -16.59 6.57
N ILE A 31 -6.65 -15.64 5.70
CA ILE A 31 -7.03 -15.64 4.28
C ILE A 31 -5.80 -15.37 3.42
N PHE A 32 -5.67 -16.12 2.33
CA PHE A 32 -4.64 -15.95 1.31
C PHE A 32 -5.27 -15.78 -0.08
N LEU A 33 -4.76 -14.85 -0.89
CA LEU A 33 -5.14 -14.76 -2.29
C LEU A 33 -4.00 -14.24 -3.15
N LEU A 34 -4.01 -14.71 -4.40
CA LEU A 34 -3.14 -14.23 -5.48
C LEU A 34 -4.03 -13.73 -6.61
N TRP A 35 -3.70 -12.57 -7.16
CA TRP A 35 -4.54 -11.89 -8.16
C TRP A 35 -3.70 -10.97 -9.04
N ILE A 36 -4.26 -10.56 -10.17
CA ILE A 36 -3.57 -9.75 -11.19
C ILE A 36 -4.48 -8.59 -11.57
N ASN A 37 -3.89 -7.43 -11.85
CA ASN A 37 -4.61 -6.27 -12.34
C ASN A 37 -4.27 -5.98 -13.79
N LYS A 38 -5.20 -5.40 -14.54
CA LYS A 38 -4.89 -4.71 -15.80
C LYS A 38 -4.03 -3.46 -15.53
N PRO A 39 -3.42 -2.84 -16.56
CA PRO A 39 -2.54 -1.68 -16.41
C PRO A 39 -3.11 -0.59 -15.51
N SER A 40 -2.45 -0.33 -14.38
CA SER A 40 -2.97 0.54 -13.32
C SER A 40 -1.86 1.19 -12.50
N ILE A 41 -2.09 2.41 -12.03
CA ILE A 41 -1.33 3.05 -10.96
C ILE A 41 -2.11 2.91 -9.66
N ILE A 42 -1.52 2.22 -8.69
CA ILE A 42 -2.06 2.09 -7.35
C ILE A 42 -1.41 3.12 -6.44
N VAL A 43 -2.18 4.12 -6.04
CA VAL A 43 -1.72 5.16 -5.12
C VAL A 43 -1.96 4.77 -3.68
N GLY A 44 -1.04 5.13 -2.79
CA GLY A 44 -1.17 4.90 -1.35
C GLY A 44 -2.31 5.69 -0.75
N ARG A 45 -2.86 5.20 0.36
CA ARG A 45 -4.03 5.79 1.03
C ARG A 45 -3.91 7.29 1.25
N HIS A 46 -2.72 7.78 1.57
CA HIS A 46 -2.49 9.18 1.95
C HIS A 46 -1.85 10.03 0.84
N GLN A 47 -1.62 9.48 -0.35
CA GLN A 47 -0.99 10.26 -1.43
C GLN A 47 -1.95 11.31 -1.99
N ASN A 48 -1.40 12.47 -2.35
CA ASN A 48 -2.13 13.51 -3.05
C ASN A 48 -2.20 13.19 -4.56
N THR A 49 -3.12 12.31 -4.95
CA THR A 49 -3.18 11.72 -6.30
C THR A 49 -3.15 12.73 -7.43
N ILE A 50 -3.82 13.89 -7.27
CA ILE A 50 -3.87 14.89 -8.34
C ILE A 50 -2.49 15.51 -8.61
N GLU A 51 -1.66 15.64 -7.59
CA GLU A 51 -0.29 16.17 -7.68
C GLU A 51 0.72 15.09 -8.08
N GLU A 52 0.44 13.82 -7.79
CA GLU A 52 1.36 12.71 -8.08
C GLU A 52 1.19 12.15 -9.51
N ILE A 53 -0.01 12.14 -10.08
CA ILE A 53 -0.30 11.44 -11.34
C ILE A 53 -0.21 12.34 -12.57
N ASN A 54 0.49 11.88 -13.60
CA ASN A 54 0.45 12.44 -14.94
C ASN A 54 -0.87 12.04 -15.62
N ARG A 55 -1.91 12.87 -15.38
CA ARG A 55 -3.29 12.60 -15.80
C ARG A 55 -3.43 12.37 -17.30
N ASP A 56 -2.68 13.10 -18.12
CA ASP A 56 -2.81 13.02 -19.57
C ASP A 56 -2.22 11.69 -20.07
N TYR A 57 -1.02 11.32 -19.59
CA TYR A 57 -0.39 10.03 -19.89
C TYR A 57 -1.26 8.84 -19.50
N VAL A 58 -1.80 8.80 -18.27
CA VAL A 58 -2.62 7.66 -17.83
C VAL A 58 -3.92 7.55 -18.62
N ARG A 59 -4.53 8.68 -19.03
CA ARG A 59 -5.73 8.68 -19.88
C ARG A 59 -5.43 8.21 -21.29
N GLU A 60 -4.37 8.72 -21.91
CA GLU A 60 -3.96 8.36 -23.27
C GLU A 60 -3.61 6.87 -23.40
N ASN A 61 -3.06 6.27 -22.34
CA ASN A 61 -2.65 4.86 -22.31
C ASN A 61 -3.70 3.94 -21.67
N GLY A 62 -4.87 4.44 -21.28
CA GLY A 62 -5.93 3.64 -20.66
C GLY A 62 -5.55 2.98 -19.33
N ILE A 63 -4.66 3.63 -18.55
CA ILE A 63 -4.16 3.14 -17.27
C ILE A 63 -5.10 3.59 -16.15
N GLU A 64 -5.61 2.65 -15.34
CA GLU A 64 -6.47 3.00 -14.21
C GLU A 64 -5.68 3.65 -13.07
N VAL A 65 -6.35 4.47 -12.25
CA VAL A 65 -5.74 5.07 -11.06
C VAL A 65 -6.64 4.74 -9.88
N VAL A 66 -6.17 3.87 -8.99
CA VAL A 66 -6.96 3.40 -7.84
C VAL A 66 -6.19 3.58 -6.55
N ARG A 67 -6.85 4.13 -5.52
CA ARG A 67 -6.28 4.29 -4.19
C ARG A 67 -6.47 3.02 -3.37
N ARG A 68 -5.38 2.46 -2.83
CA ARG A 68 -5.43 1.33 -1.88
C ARG A 68 -5.66 1.80 -0.44
N ILE A 69 -5.95 0.86 0.44
CA ILE A 69 -6.23 1.13 1.87
C ILE A 69 -4.99 1.19 2.76
N SER A 70 -3.82 0.76 2.27
CA SER A 70 -2.54 0.85 2.98
C SER A 70 -1.76 2.12 2.60
N GLY A 71 -0.84 2.53 3.49
CA GLY A 71 0.07 3.66 3.23
C GLY A 71 1.17 3.36 2.21
N GLY A 72 2.14 4.26 2.06
CA GLY A 72 3.25 4.15 1.12
C GLY A 72 3.05 4.89 -0.21
N GLY A 73 4.02 4.75 -1.12
CA GLY A 73 4.03 5.42 -2.43
C GLY A 73 3.19 4.75 -3.52
N ALA A 74 3.27 5.31 -4.73
CA ALA A 74 2.56 4.82 -5.90
C ALA A 74 3.31 3.65 -6.56
N VAL A 75 2.56 2.66 -7.05
CA VAL A 75 3.10 1.46 -7.71
C VAL A 75 2.38 1.25 -9.04
N TYR A 76 3.10 0.77 -10.05
CA TYR A 76 2.50 0.37 -11.32
C TYR A 76 2.22 -1.14 -11.32
N HIS A 77 1.02 -1.50 -11.74
CA HIS A 77 0.62 -2.88 -12.02
C HIS A 77 0.33 -3.03 -13.51
N ASP A 78 0.63 -4.20 -14.04
CA ASP A 78 0.16 -4.71 -15.32
C ASP A 78 -0.17 -6.21 -15.18
N LEU A 79 -0.48 -6.86 -16.31
CA LEU A 79 -0.85 -8.28 -16.32
C LEU A 79 0.28 -9.22 -15.88
N ASN A 80 1.51 -8.75 -15.78
CA ASN A 80 2.68 -9.49 -15.30
C ASN A 80 3.10 -9.05 -13.88
N ASN A 81 2.26 -8.29 -13.19
CA ASN A 81 2.40 -8.01 -11.77
C ASN A 81 1.51 -8.97 -10.97
N LEU A 82 2.12 -9.93 -10.26
CA LEU A 82 1.36 -10.83 -9.41
C LEU A 82 1.16 -10.20 -8.03
N ASN A 83 -0.09 -9.84 -7.69
CA ASN A 83 -0.43 -9.38 -6.37
C ASN A 83 -0.64 -10.55 -5.41
N TYR A 84 -0.28 -10.34 -4.14
CA TYR A 84 -0.59 -11.26 -3.06
C TYR A 84 -1.25 -10.49 -1.92
N THR A 85 -2.13 -11.19 -1.20
CA THR A 85 -2.76 -10.68 0.02
C THR A 85 -2.78 -11.79 1.06
N ILE A 86 -2.45 -11.40 2.28
CA ILE A 86 -2.46 -12.20 3.49
C ILE A 86 -3.20 -11.42 4.55
N ILE A 87 -4.26 -12.02 5.05
CA ILE A 87 -5.04 -11.48 6.14
C ILE A 87 -4.92 -12.43 7.31
N SER A 88 -4.70 -11.87 8.50
CA SER A 88 -4.64 -12.62 9.74
C SER A 88 -5.34 -11.86 10.86
N LYS A 89 -6.00 -12.59 11.75
CA LYS A 89 -6.37 -12.08 13.06
C LYS A 89 -5.10 -11.91 13.89
N GLU A 90 -5.03 -10.82 14.65
CA GLU A 90 -3.96 -10.58 15.61
C GLU A 90 -4.03 -11.63 16.71
N ASP A 91 -3.02 -12.49 16.74
CA ASP A 91 -2.83 -13.54 17.75
C ASP A 91 -1.33 -13.59 18.08
N GLU A 92 -1.01 -13.32 19.35
CA GLU A 92 0.37 -13.31 19.86
C GLU A 92 1.08 -14.66 19.68
N ASN A 93 0.32 -15.75 19.51
CA ASN A 93 0.85 -17.10 19.37
C ASN A 93 0.84 -17.63 17.93
N LYS A 94 0.22 -16.91 16.97
CA LYS A 94 0.08 -17.33 15.57
C LYS A 94 0.35 -16.18 14.61
N ALA A 95 1.62 -15.85 14.42
CA ALA A 95 2.04 -14.89 13.42
C ALA A 95 1.86 -15.46 12.00
N PHE A 96 0.83 -15.00 11.29
CA PHE A 96 0.76 -15.09 9.83
C PHE A 96 1.02 -13.69 9.28
N ASP A 97 2.32 -13.42 9.09
CA ASP A 97 2.90 -12.11 8.76
C ASP A 97 3.70 -12.14 7.44
N PHE A 98 4.30 -11.02 7.06
CA PHE A 98 5.10 -10.96 5.83
C PHE A 98 6.31 -11.90 5.85
N LYS A 99 6.89 -12.20 7.02
CA LYS A 99 8.03 -13.11 7.14
C LYS A 99 7.58 -14.57 6.99
N SER A 100 6.42 -14.94 7.52
CA SER A 100 5.86 -16.27 7.28
C SER A 100 5.52 -16.46 5.80
N PHE A 101 5.10 -15.40 5.09
CA PHE A 101 4.84 -15.45 3.64
C PHE A 101 6.05 -15.42 2.73
N SER A 102 7.09 -14.69 3.12
CA SER A 102 8.31 -14.62 2.31
C SER A 102 8.92 -16.01 2.10
N THR A 103 8.74 -16.91 3.07
CA THR A 103 9.22 -18.29 3.00
C THR A 103 8.60 -19.08 1.84
N PRO A 104 7.26 -19.19 1.68
CA PRO A 104 6.63 -19.74 0.49
C PRO A 104 7.12 -19.15 -0.83
N VAL A 105 7.29 -17.82 -0.92
CA VAL A 105 7.79 -17.16 -2.14
C VAL A 105 9.22 -17.58 -2.44
N ILE A 106 10.11 -17.50 -1.45
CA ILE A 106 11.52 -17.88 -1.56
C ILE A 106 11.67 -19.35 -1.95
N ASN A 107 10.91 -20.24 -1.32
CA ASN A 107 10.99 -21.68 -1.59
C ASN A 107 10.41 -22.03 -2.97
N THR A 108 9.36 -21.34 -3.42
CA THR A 108 8.83 -21.49 -4.78
C THR A 108 9.87 -21.06 -5.82
N LEU A 109 10.56 -19.94 -5.59
CA LEU A 109 11.67 -19.49 -6.45
C LEU A 109 12.85 -20.46 -6.43
N ALA A 110 13.19 -21.01 -5.25
CA ALA A 110 14.25 -22.00 -5.12
C ALA A 110 13.97 -23.28 -5.93
N GLN A 111 12.71 -23.76 -5.95
CA GLN A 111 12.29 -24.88 -6.79
C GLN A 111 12.42 -24.59 -8.30
N LEU A 112 12.34 -23.30 -8.66
CA LEU A 112 12.56 -22.83 -10.04
C LEU A 112 14.04 -22.53 -10.33
N GLY A 113 14.95 -22.80 -9.40
CA GLY A 113 16.39 -22.58 -9.55
C GLY A 113 16.84 -21.15 -9.27
N VAL A 114 16.03 -20.34 -8.58
CA VAL A 114 16.34 -18.94 -8.25
C VAL A 114 16.52 -18.80 -6.74
N LYS A 115 17.66 -18.24 -6.31
CA LYS A 115 17.89 -17.91 -4.91
C LYS A 115 17.34 -16.53 -4.61
N ALA A 116 16.30 -16.47 -3.79
CA ALA A 116 15.76 -15.23 -3.25
C ALA A 116 16.02 -15.12 -1.75
N GLU A 117 16.07 -13.90 -1.24
CA GLU A 117 16.40 -13.60 0.15
C GLU A 117 15.42 -12.57 0.72
N PHE A 118 15.06 -12.74 1.98
CA PHE A 118 14.36 -11.70 2.74
C PHE A 118 15.37 -10.70 3.28
N THR A 119 15.21 -9.42 2.97
CA THR A 119 16.14 -8.36 3.37
C THR A 119 15.41 -7.23 4.11
N GLY A 120 16.14 -6.59 5.01
CA GLY A 120 15.64 -5.45 5.79
C GLY A 120 14.42 -5.82 6.64
N ARG A 121 13.34 -5.04 6.48
CA ARG A 121 12.09 -5.23 7.23
C ARG A 121 10.96 -5.81 6.37
N ASN A 122 10.96 -5.56 5.06
CA ASN A 122 9.80 -5.84 4.21
C ASN A 122 10.13 -6.00 2.72
N ASP A 123 11.36 -6.42 2.39
CA ASP A 123 11.82 -6.59 1.02
C ASP A 123 12.19 -8.04 0.70
N LEU A 124 11.98 -8.45 -0.56
CA LEU A 124 12.53 -9.67 -1.15
C LEU A 124 13.44 -9.31 -2.30
N GLU A 125 14.62 -9.93 -2.31
CA GLU A 125 15.68 -9.64 -3.27
C GLU A 125 16.21 -10.90 -3.96
N ILE A 126 16.63 -10.74 -5.21
CA ILE A 126 17.42 -11.71 -5.97
C ILE A 126 18.70 -10.98 -6.38
N ASP A 127 19.86 -11.48 -5.96
CA ASP A 127 21.18 -10.88 -6.21
C ASP A 127 21.24 -9.37 -5.86
N GLY A 128 20.67 -8.98 -4.72
CA GLY A 128 20.63 -7.59 -4.27
C GLY A 128 19.64 -6.68 -5.02
N LYS A 129 18.76 -7.26 -5.86
CA LYS A 129 17.74 -6.53 -6.62
C LYS A 129 16.35 -6.88 -6.08
N LYS A 130 15.58 -5.87 -5.69
CA LYS A 130 14.23 -6.03 -5.14
C LYS A 130 13.24 -6.46 -6.23
N PHE A 131 12.44 -7.50 -5.96
CA PHE A 131 11.39 -7.96 -6.88
C PHE A 131 10.01 -8.00 -6.22
N CYS A 132 9.91 -7.64 -4.94
CA CYS A 132 8.66 -7.64 -4.18
C CYS A 132 8.43 -6.28 -3.52
N GLY A 133 7.24 -5.69 -3.67
CA GLY A 133 6.79 -4.57 -2.85
C GLY A 133 5.81 -5.06 -1.79
N ASN A 134 5.96 -4.62 -0.54
CA ASN A 134 5.06 -4.99 0.55
C ASN A 134 4.52 -3.75 1.27
N ALA A 135 3.26 -3.82 1.68
CA ALA A 135 2.61 -2.85 2.56
C ALA A 135 1.75 -3.58 3.60
N GLN A 136 1.42 -2.88 4.67
CA GLN A 136 0.60 -3.41 5.76
C GLN A 136 -0.54 -2.45 6.09
N ALA A 137 -1.69 -3.03 6.44
CA ALA A 137 -2.81 -2.33 7.06
C ALA A 137 -3.22 -3.07 8.33
N TYR A 138 -3.72 -2.32 9.31
CA TYR A 138 -4.24 -2.87 10.57
C TYR A 138 -5.62 -2.28 10.87
N ILE A 139 -6.55 -3.14 11.26
CA ILE A 139 -7.90 -2.75 11.69
C ILE A 139 -8.35 -3.68 12.82
N ASN A 140 -8.59 -3.12 14.02
CA ASN A 140 -9.29 -3.78 15.14
C ASN A 140 -8.85 -5.23 15.42
N GLY A 141 -7.55 -5.48 15.59
CA GLY A 141 -7.03 -6.83 15.83
C GLY A 141 -7.00 -7.71 14.58
N ARG A 142 -6.98 -7.11 13.39
CA ARG A 142 -6.80 -7.79 12.10
C ARG A 142 -5.72 -7.10 11.28
N ILE A 143 -4.83 -7.89 10.72
CA ILE A 143 -3.67 -7.44 9.96
C ILE A 143 -3.83 -7.90 8.52
N MET A 144 -3.53 -7.01 7.58
CA MET A 144 -3.36 -7.36 6.17
C MET A 144 -1.94 -7.03 5.74
N HIS A 145 -1.23 -8.04 5.26
CA HIS A 145 -0.01 -7.89 4.47
C HIS A 145 -0.35 -8.12 3.01
N HIS A 146 0.02 -7.17 2.16
CA HIS A 146 -0.22 -7.32 0.73
C HIS A 146 0.89 -6.67 -0.06
N GLY A 147 0.95 -7.01 -1.34
CA GLY A 147 2.05 -6.54 -2.15
C GLY A 147 1.98 -6.95 -3.59
N CYS A 148 3.11 -6.77 -4.25
CA CYS A 148 3.33 -7.14 -5.62
C CYS A 148 4.62 -7.95 -5.77
N LEU A 149 4.58 -8.97 -6.62
CA LEU A 149 5.71 -9.73 -7.10
C LEU A 149 5.91 -9.33 -8.56
N LEU A 150 7.03 -8.66 -8.83
CA LEU A 150 7.39 -8.19 -10.16
C LEU A 150 7.79 -9.40 -11.01
N PHE A 151 6.85 -9.97 -11.76
CA PHE A 151 7.14 -11.15 -12.56
C PHE A 151 7.76 -10.78 -13.91
N ASP A 152 7.09 -9.92 -14.68
CA ASP A 152 7.56 -9.37 -15.96
C ASP A 152 6.91 -7.99 -16.24
N VAL A 153 6.97 -7.11 -15.25
CA VAL A 153 6.32 -5.79 -15.27
C VAL A 153 7.10 -4.82 -16.15
N ASP A 154 6.41 -3.98 -16.92
CA ASP A 154 7.06 -2.87 -17.62
C ASP A 154 7.41 -1.72 -16.65
N LEU A 155 8.63 -1.78 -16.12
CA LEU A 155 9.15 -0.80 -15.17
C LEU A 155 9.35 0.61 -15.76
N SER A 156 9.27 0.77 -17.09
CA SER A 156 9.42 2.09 -17.73
C SER A 156 8.16 2.97 -17.57
N VAL A 157 6.98 2.35 -17.41
CA VAL A 157 5.69 3.04 -17.38
C VAL A 157 5.55 3.92 -16.15
N LEU A 158 6.00 3.47 -14.99
CA LEU A 158 5.84 4.21 -13.73
C LEU A 158 6.47 5.60 -13.79
N ALA A 159 7.65 5.73 -14.42
CA ALA A 159 8.33 7.01 -14.54
C ALA A 159 7.57 8.02 -15.41
N ASN A 160 6.81 7.56 -16.39
CA ASN A 160 6.01 8.41 -17.28
C ASN A 160 4.63 8.74 -16.68
N ALA A 161 4.07 7.80 -15.90
CA ALA A 161 2.77 7.93 -15.26
C ALA A 161 2.78 8.83 -14.02
N LEU A 162 3.94 9.07 -13.41
CA LEU A 162 4.11 10.00 -12.30
C LEU A 162 4.51 11.40 -12.79
N LYS A 163 3.96 12.45 -12.16
CA LYS A 163 4.42 13.81 -12.36
C LYS A 163 5.78 13.99 -11.70
N VAL A 164 6.66 14.74 -12.37
CA VAL A 164 7.82 15.33 -11.70
C VAL A 164 7.29 16.48 -10.84
N SER A 165 7.30 16.32 -9.52
CA SER A 165 6.87 17.39 -8.61
C SER A 165 7.70 18.66 -8.89
N LYS A 166 7.01 19.77 -9.16
CA LYS A 166 7.63 21.10 -9.34
C LYS A 166 8.04 21.74 -8.01
N ASP A 167 7.61 21.14 -6.90
CA ASP A 167 7.89 21.67 -5.57
C ASP A 167 9.36 21.43 -5.23
N LYS A 168 10.10 22.53 -5.15
CA LYS A 168 11.43 22.62 -4.56
C LYS A 168 11.32 22.35 -3.06
N PHE A 169 11.10 21.09 -2.67
CA PHE A 169 11.15 20.72 -1.26
C PHE A 169 12.57 20.96 -0.72
N GLU A 170 12.65 21.56 0.47
CA GLU A 170 13.88 21.60 1.25
C GLU A 170 14.25 20.16 1.62
N SER A 171 15.10 19.53 0.80
CA SER A 171 15.56 18.17 1.05
C SER A 171 16.51 18.17 2.25
N LYS A 172 16.00 17.88 3.45
CA LYS A 172 16.84 17.58 4.64
C LYS A 172 17.32 16.12 4.66
N GLY A 173 16.85 15.27 3.75
CA GLY A 173 17.21 13.86 3.64
C GLY A 173 18.12 13.54 2.44
N VAL A 174 18.93 12.48 2.59
CA VAL A 174 19.71 11.87 1.52
C VAL A 174 18.77 11.53 0.35
N LYS A 175 19.16 11.87 -0.89
CA LYS A 175 18.42 11.45 -2.09
C LYS A 175 18.14 9.94 -1.98
N SER A 176 16.85 9.57 -1.92
CA SER A 176 16.43 8.17 -1.93
C SER A 176 17.18 7.44 -3.05
N VAL A 177 18.06 6.52 -2.64
CA VAL A 177 18.81 5.68 -3.57
C VAL A 177 17.75 4.86 -4.29
N ARG A 178 17.64 4.99 -5.63
CA ARG A 178 16.78 4.09 -6.41
C ARG A 178 17.21 2.66 -6.07
N ALA A 179 16.37 1.94 -5.31
CA ALA A 179 16.58 0.53 -5.08
C ALA A 179 16.67 -0.13 -6.45
N ARG A 180 17.69 -0.96 -6.66
CA ARG A 180 17.76 -1.76 -7.88
C ARG A 180 16.62 -2.75 -7.83
N VAL A 181 15.74 -2.72 -8.83
CA VAL A 181 14.60 -3.66 -8.94
C VAL A 181 14.85 -4.65 -10.07
N THR A 182 14.24 -5.84 -9.99
CA THR A 182 14.26 -6.82 -11.07
C THR A 182 12.91 -7.52 -11.22
N ASN A 183 12.69 -8.06 -12.42
CA ASN A 183 11.58 -8.96 -12.72
C ASN A 183 12.03 -10.41 -12.54
N ILE A 184 11.20 -11.24 -11.92
CA ILE A 184 11.47 -12.66 -11.68
C ILE A 184 11.81 -13.39 -12.99
N ILE A 185 11.14 -13.08 -14.10
CA ILE A 185 11.37 -13.74 -15.40
C ILE A 185 12.82 -13.62 -15.90
N ASN A 186 13.54 -12.56 -15.50
CA ASN A 186 14.93 -12.34 -15.90
C ASN A 186 15.91 -13.24 -15.16
N GLU A 187 15.53 -13.68 -13.97
CA GLU A 187 16.37 -14.48 -13.08
C GLU A 187 16.10 -15.98 -13.23
N LEU A 188 14.98 -16.36 -13.88
CA LEU A 188 14.58 -17.74 -14.08
C LEU A 188 15.46 -18.46 -15.14
N PRO A 189 16.04 -19.64 -14.83
CA PRO A 189 16.74 -20.47 -15.81
C PRO A 189 15.85 -20.93 -16.98
N LYS A 190 14.56 -21.17 -16.70
CA LYS A 190 13.54 -21.53 -17.69
C LYS A 190 12.35 -20.60 -17.56
N LYS A 191 11.99 -19.93 -18.65
CA LYS A 191 10.85 -19.01 -18.70
C LYS A 191 9.53 -19.77 -18.51
N ILE A 192 8.67 -19.21 -17.67
CA ILE A 192 7.27 -19.61 -17.44
C ILE A 192 6.40 -18.36 -17.48
N THR A 193 5.07 -18.52 -17.49
CA THR A 193 4.15 -17.39 -17.39
C THR A 193 3.89 -17.00 -15.93
N VAL A 194 3.36 -15.79 -15.73
CA VAL A 194 2.95 -15.29 -14.40
C VAL A 194 1.87 -16.17 -13.77
N GLU A 195 0.93 -16.71 -14.57
CA GLU A 195 -0.11 -17.62 -14.10
C GLU A 195 0.50 -18.94 -13.66
N LYS A 196 1.49 -19.46 -14.40
CA LYS A 196 2.18 -20.68 -13.98
C LYS A 196 2.93 -20.47 -12.66
N PHE A 197 3.55 -19.31 -12.48
CA PHE A 197 4.18 -18.95 -11.22
C PHE A 197 3.17 -18.81 -10.07
N ARG A 198 2.03 -18.13 -10.31
CA ARG A 198 0.89 -18.03 -9.37
C ARG A 198 0.43 -19.41 -8.92
N ASP A 199 0.20 -20.32 -9.86
CA ASP A 199 -0.31 -21.65 -9.56
C ASP A 199 0.71 -22.47 -8.75
N LEU A 200 2.02 -22.35 -9.07
CA LEU A 200 3.08 -22.98 -8.28
C LEU A 200 3.12 -22.46 -6.84
N LEU A 201 2.96 -21.15 -6.65
CA LEU A 201 2.94 -20.54 -5.32
C LEU A 201 1.70 -20.96 -4.53
N LEU A 202 0.52 -21.03 -5.16
CA LEU A 202 -0.70 -21.53 -4.51
C LEU A 202 -0.57 -23.01 -4.14
N GLU A 203 0.00 -23.85 -5.02
CA GLU A 203 0.25 -25.26 -4.72
C GLU A 203 1.28 -25.44 -3.61
N TYR A 204 2.29 -24.57 -3.52
CA TYR A 204 3.19 -24.54 -2.36
C TYR A 204 2.41 -24.22 -1.08
N MET A 205 1.58 -23.18 -1.09
CA MET A 205 0.77 -22.78 0.07
C MET A 205 -0.17 -23.90 0.53
N LYS A 206 -0.80 -24.64 -0.40
CA LYS A 206 -1.65 -25.79 -0.06
C LYS A 206 -0.86 -26.95 0.57
N LYS A 207 0.40 -27.16 0.18
CA LYS A 207 1.27 -28.17 0.79
C LYS A 207 1.75 -27.76 2.18
N GLU A 208 2.08 -26.48 2.35
CA GLU A 208 2.52 -25.90 3.62
C GLU A 208 1.39 -25.85 4.66
N TYR A 209 0.17 -25.57 4.19
CA TYR A 209 -1.05 -25.47 5.00
C TYR A 209 -2.12 -26.46 4.51
N PRO A 210 -2.03 -27.76 4.84
CA PRO A 210 -2.97 -28.79 4.38
C PRO A 210 -4.43 -28.57 4.82
N GLU A 211 -4.65 -27.80 5.88
CA GLU A 211 -5.96 -27.38 6.38
C GLU A 211 -6.59 -26.24 5.56
N MET A 212 -5.82 -25.61 4.67
CA MET A 212 -6.27 -24.48 3.87
C MET A 212 -7.27 -24.93 2.80
N THR A 213 -8.49 -24.40 2.89
CA THR A 213 -9.58 -24.72 1.96
C THR A 213 -10.01 -23.51 1.15
N GLU A 214 -10.65 -23.73 0.00
CA GLU A 214 -11.15 -22.63 -0.82
C GLU A 214 -12.32 -21.92 -0.11
N TYR A 215 -12.34 -20.59 -0.18
CA TYR A 215 -13.50 -19.77 0.12
C TYR A 215 -14.12 -19.32 -1.19
N VAL A 216 -15.36 -19.74 -1.44
CA VAL A 216 -16.12 -19.42 -2.65
C VAL A 216 -17.18 -18.39 -2.27
N PHE A 217 -17.10 -17.21 -2.86
CA PHE A 217 -18.10 -16.16 -2.62
C PHE A 217 -19.47 -16.57 -3.16
N SER A 218 -20.50 -16.29 -2.37
CA SER A 218 -21.89 -16.30 -2.81
C SER A 218 -22.22 -15.10 -3.71
N GLU A 219 -23.34 -15.18 -4.42
CA GLU A 219 -23.84 -14.05 -5.23
C GLU A 219 -24.12 -12.80 -4.38
N GLU A 220 -24.55 -12.96 -3.13
CA GLU A 220 -24.80 -11.84 -2.21
C GLU A 220 -23.49 -11.14 -1.83
N GLU A 221 -22.44 -11.89 -1.55
CA GLU A 221 -21.11 -11.34 -1.26
C GLU A 221 -20.50 -10.69 -2.50
N LEU A 222 -20.66 -11.28 -3.68
CA LEU A 222 -20.22 -10.67 -4.94
C LEU A 222 -20.97 -9.36 -5.22
N ALA A 223 -22.27 -9.27 -4.92
CA ALA A 223 -23.03 -8.04 -5.02
C ALA A 223 -22.50 -6.96 -4.05
N GLU A 224 -22.15 -7.35 -2.83
CA GLU A 224 -21.57 -6.44 -1.83
C GLU A 224 -20.16 -5.96 -2.23
N ILE A 225 -19.33 -6.85 -2.77
CA ILE A 225 -18.02 -6.48 -3.33
C ILE A 225 -18.18 -5.47 -4.47
N ASN A 226 -19.13 -5.69 -5.37
CA ASN A 226 -19.43 -4.72 -6.43
C ASN A 226 -19.99 -3.41 -5.87
N ARG A 227 -20.78 -3.43 -4.80
CA ARG A 227 -21.21 -2.21 -4.11
C ARG A 227 -20.03 -1.42 -3.54
N ILE A 228 -19.05 -2.10 -2.94
CA ILE A 228 -17.81 -1.46 -2.46
C ILE A 228 -17.02 -0.88 -3.64
N LYS A 229 -16.89 -1.60 -4.75
CA LYS A 229 -16.30 -1.07 -5.99
C LYS A 229 -17.02 0.22 -6.41
N ASP A 230 -18.33 0.19 -6.59
CA ASP A 230 -19.10 1.28 -7.19
C ASP A 230 -19.18 2.53 -6.30
N THR A 231 -19.19 2.34 -4.97
CA THR A 231 -19.28 3.43 -3.99
C THR A 231 -17.93 3.93 -3.48
N LYS A 232 -16.83 3.23 -3.80
CA LYS A 232 -15.49 3.57 -3.31
C LYS A 232 -14.42 3.44 -4.38
N PHE A 233 -13.94 2.24 -4.71
CA PHE A 233 -12.73 2.07 -5.53
C PHE A 233 -12.91 2.48 -7.00
N GLY A 234 -14.15 2.56 -7.49
CA GLY A 234 -14.52 3.10 -8.80
C GLY A 234 -14.82 4.60 -8.79
N THR A 235 -14.75 5.26 -7.62
CA THR A 235 -15.17 6.67 -7.48
C THR A 235 -14.00 7.64 -7.55
N TRP A 236 -14.27 8.83 -8.10
CA TRP A 236 -13.29 9.92 -8.11
C TRP A 236 -13.00 10.46 -6.71
N ASP A 237 -14.02 10.53 -5.84
CA ASP A 237 -13.90 11.04 -4.48
C ASP A 237 -12.96 10.19 -3.62
N TRP A 238 -12.92 8.87 -3.81
CA TRP A 238 -11.94 8.02 -3.13
C TRP A 238 -10.55 8.12 -3.78
N ASN A 239 -10.46 7.97 -5.11
CA ASN A 239 -9.17 7.83 -5.79
C ASN A 239 -8.38 9.15 -5.86
N TYR A 240 -9.06 10.29 -5.99
CA TYR A 240 -8.46 11.62 -6.05
C TYR A 240 -8.81 12.45 -4.82
N GLY A 241 -10.09 12.47 -4.46
CA GLY A 241 -10.60 13.27 -3.36
C GLY A 241 -10.67 14.77 -3.67
N LYS A 242 -11.38 15.49 -2.81
CA LYS A 242 -11.46 16.96 -2.88
C LYS A 242 -10.25 17.55 -2.17
N SER A 243 -9.66 18.59 -2.75
CA SER A 243 -8.67 19.40 -2.05
C SER A 243 -9.33 20.05 -0.83
N PRO A 244 -8.72 19.96 0.36
CA PRO A 244 -9.24 20.63 1.56
C PRO A 244 -9.21 22.15 1.35
N GLU A 245 -10.03 22.90 2.08
CA GLU A 245 -9.77 24.33 2.25
C GLU A 245 -8.55 24.52 3.14
N PHE A 246 -7.63 25.39 2.75
CA PHE A 246 -6.43 25.68 3.51
C PHE A 246 -5.94 27.09 3.22
N ASN A 247 -5.32 27.71 4.21
CA ASN A 247 -4.56 28.95 4.06
C ASN A 247 -3.06 28.74 4.36
N VAL A 248 -2.69 27.55 4.84
CA VAL A 248 -1.31 27.11 5.02
C VAL A 248 -1.08 25.78 4.31
N ARG A 249 -0.04 25.72 3.49
CA ARG A 249 0.49 24.48 2.89
C ARG A 249 1.95 24.35 3.25
N ARG A 250 2.34 23.20 3.82
CA ARG A 250 3.73 22.86 4.12
C ARG A 250 4.03 21.47 3.60
N GLY A 251 5.27 21.22 3.21
CA GLY A 251 5.69 19.88 2.83
C GLY A 251 7.15 19.65 3.17
N THR A 252 7.42 18.55 3.85
CA THR A 252 8.76 18.18 4.32
C THR A 252 9.05 16.76 3.89
N LYS A 253 10.25 16.53 3.33
CA LYS A 253 10.72 15.20 2.95
C LYS A 253 11.66 14.64 4.02
N PHE A 254 11.19 13.64 4.74
CA PHE A 254 11.99 12.88 5.70
C PHE A 254 12.58 11.63 5.02
N THR A 255 13.51 10.97 5.72
CA THR A 255 14.11 9.70 5.26
C THR A 255 13.05 8.61 5.05
N SER A 256 12.05 8.56 5.94
CA SER A 256 11.01 7.51 5.96
C SER A 256 9.71 7.90 5.22
N GLY A 257 9.70 9.03 4.50
CA GLY A 257 8.55 9.49 3.73
C GLY A 257 8.43 11.01 3.64
N LYS A 258 7.71 11.48 2.62
CA LYS A 258 7.22 12.84 2.46
C LYS A 258 5.94 13.01 3.26
N VAL A 259 5.85 14.12 4.00
CA VAL A 259 4.63 14.57 4.68
C VAL A 259 4.28 15.94 4.12
N GLU A 260 3.04 16.11 3.69
CA GLU A 260 2.46 17.34 3.18
C GLU A 260 1.23 17.69 4.01
N VAL A 261 1.21 18.90 4.57
CA VAL A 261 0.17 19.39 5.47
C VAL A 261 -0.55 20.54 4.81
N PHE A 262 -1.87 20.43 4.74
CA PHE A 262 -2.79 21.50 4.38
C PHE A 262 -3.59 21.85 5.62
N ALA A 263 -3.41 23.06 6.15
CA ALA A 263 -4.10 23.51 7.35
C ALA A 263 -4.88 24.79 7.06
N ASN A 264 -6.06 24.89 7.65
CA ASN A 264 -6.82 26.13 7.74
C ASN A 264 -6.65 26.70 9.15
N VAL A 265 -5.91 27.79 9.26
CA VAL A 265 -5.59 28.42 10.55
C VAL A 265 -6.41 29.70 10.71
N THR A 266 -7.25 29.73 11.75
CA THR A 266 -8.08 30.89 12.10
C THR A 266 -7.92 31.16 13.58
N GLU A 267 -7.79 32.44 13.98
CA GLU A 267 -7.60 32.82 15.39
C GLU A 267 -6.43 32.09 16.07
N SER A 268 -5.34 31.91 15.32
CA SER A 268 -4.11 31.20 15.75
C SER A 268 -4.34 29.75 16.20
N LYS A 269 -5.40 29.10 15.71
CA LYS A 269 -5.70 27.68 15.95
C LYS A 269 -5.91 26.94 14.63
N ILE A 270 -5.61 25.66 14.65
CA ILE A 270 -5.88 24.74 13.53
C ILE A 270 -7.40 24.49 13.50
N GLN A 271 -8.12 25.12 12.59
CA GLN A 271 -9.55 24.88 12.43
C GLN A 271 -9.79 23.56 11.69
N ASP A 272 -9.02 23.31 10.63
CA ASP A 272 -9.01 22.05 9.91
C ASP A 272 -7.61 21.71 9.42
N ILE A 273 -7.34 20.43 9.22
CA ILE A 273 -6.03 19.92 8.79
C ILE A 273 -6.18 18.63 8.00
N LYS A 274 -5.48 18.56 6.87
CA LYS A 274 -5.34 17.37 6.06
C LYS A 274 -3.87 17.05 5.87
N ILE A 275 -3.52 15.78 6.06
CA ILE A 275 -2.15 15.28 5.94
C ILE A 275 -2.08 14.30 4.78
N TYR A 276 -1.25 14.63 3.79
CA TYR A 276 -0.93 13.78 2.65
C TYR A 276 0.54 13.33 2.71
N GLY A 277 0.87 12.28 1.97
CA GLY A 277 2.23 11.81 1.85
C GLY A 277 2.36 10.39 1.31
N ASP A 278 3.62 9.96 1.18
CA ASP A 278 3.99 8.58 0.85
C ASP A 278 4.53 7.81 2.06
N PHE A 279 4.32 8.36 3.27
CA PHE A 279 4.70 7.71 4.53
C PHE A 279 3.91 6.42 4.77
N PHE A 280 4.52 5.52 5.53
CA PHE A 280 3.87 4.29 5.99
C PHE A 280 3.26 4.49 7.38
N GLY A 281 2.05 3.97 7.55
CA GLY A 281 1.33 3.92 8.82
C GLY A 281 0.32 2.78 8.73
N ILE A 282 0.25 1.97 9.78
CA ILE A 282 -0.66 0.82 9.85
C ILE A 282 -2.10 1.25 10.15
N GLU A 283 -2.27 2.43 10.77
CA GLU A 283 -3.57 3.07 11.03
C GLU A 283 -3.75 4.35 10.21
N ASP A 284 -4.99 4.83 10.14
CA ASP A 284 -5.35 6.03 9.36
C ASP A 284 -4.85 7.33 10.01
N VAL A 285 -4.24 8.20 9.21
CA VAL A 285 -3.74 9.50 9.67
C VAL A 285 -4.87 10.44 10.11
N ALA A 286 -6.11 10.13 9.75
CA ALA A 286 -7.30 10.84 10.23
C ALA A 286 -7.36 10.97 11.77
N ALA A 287 -6.82 10.01 12.52
CA ALA A 287 -6.73 10.09 13.98
C ALA A 287 -5.77 11.20 14.45
N VAL A 288 -4.66 11.40 13.72
CA VAL A 288 -3.71 12.50 13.96
C VAL A 288 -4.35 13.85 13.60
N GLU A 289 -5.04 13.91 12.46
CA GLU A 289 -5.80 15.10 12.04
C GLU A 289 -6.84 15.50 13.10
N ALA A 290 -7.52 14.53 13.71
CA ALA A 290 -8.50 14.76 14.76
C ALA A 290 -7.88 15.31 16.05
N VAL A 291 -6.72 14.80 16.47
CA VAL A 291 -6.00 15.29 17.67
C VAL A 291 -5.46 16.70 17.49
N LEU A 292 -5.14 17.10 16.26
CA LEU A 292 -4.60 18.43 15.96
C LEU A 292 -5.68 19.51 15.74
N ARG A 293 -6.92 19.12 15.40
CA ARG A 293 -8.03 20.08 15.26
C ARG A 293 -8.31 20.81 16.58
N GLY A 294 -8.37 22.13 16.51
CA GLY A 294 -8.55 23.04 17.64
C GLY A 294 -7.29 23.39 18.41
N VAL A 295 -6.15 22.73 18.13
CA VAL A 295 -4.87 23.02 18.79
C VAL A 295 -4.34 24.39 18.33
N LYS A 296 -3.67 25.11 19.23
CA LYS A 296 -2.97 26.36 18.86
C LYS A 296 -1.93 26.06 17.79
N TYR A 297 -1.84 26.92 16.79
CA TYR A 297 -0.90 26.77 15.69
C TYR A 297 0.51 27.24 16.11
N GLU A 298 1.06 26.55 17.10
CA GLU A 298 2.37 26.78 17.72
C GLU A 298 3.07 25.44 17.93
N ARG A 299 4.39 25.40 17.74
CA ARG A 299 5.18 24.15 17.76
C ARG A 299 5.02 23.36 19.05
N GLU A 300 5.03 24.04 20.18
CA GLU A 300 4.95 23.42 21.50
C GLU A 300 3.58 22.77 21.75
N ASP A 301 2.49 23.44 21.38
CA ASP A 301 1.12 22.94 21.53
C ASP A 301 0.84 21.76 20.59
N VAL A 302 1.30 21.83 19.33
CA VAL A 302 1.22 20.72 18.37
C VAL A 302 1.99 19.51 18.89
N LEU A 303 3.24 19.70 19.33
CA LEU A 303 4.04 18.60 19.87
C LEU A 303 3.40 18.00 21.13
N LYS A 304 2.82 18.83 21.99
CA LYS A 304 2.09 18.37 23.18
C LYS A 304 0.89 17.52 22.82
N ALA A 305 0.12 17.89 21.80
CA ALA A 305 -0.99 17.10 21.30
C ALA A 305 -0.51 15.76 20.71
N LEU A 306 0.56 15.75 19.90
CA LEU A 306 1.12 14.52 19.32
C LEU A 306 1.67 13.54 20.37
N LYS A 307 2.04 14.02 21.57
CA LYS A 307 2.48 13.16 22.69
C LYS A 307 1.35 12.36 23.34
N THR A 308 0.08 12.68 23.08
CA THR A 308 -1.06 11.93 23.64
C THR A 308 -1.39 10.66 22.86
N ILE A 309 -0.77 10.46 21.69
CA ILE A 309 -0.99 9.31 20.81
C ILE A 309 0.32 8.59 20.50
N ASP A 310 0.22 7.31 20.13
CA ASP A 310 1.35 6.56 19.59
C ASP A 310 1.57 6.92 18.11
N ILE A 311 2.54 7.80 17.86
CA ILE A 311 2.82 8.30 16.51
C ILE A 311 3.29 7.19 15.55
N THR A 312 3.87 6.12 16.08
CA THR A 312 4.48 5.04 15.27
C THR A 312 3.44 4.24 14.50
N ARG A 313 2.17 4.26 14.95
CA ARG A 313 1.03 3.66 14.27
C ARG A 313 0.67 4.40 12.96
N TYR A 314 1.00 5.69 12.85
CA TYR A 314 0.60 6.56 11.75
C TYR A 314 1.78 6.96 10.85
N PHE A 315 2.97 7.11 11.42
CA PHE A 315 4.20 7.48 10.71
C PHE A 315 5.37 6.61 11.14
N ALA A 316 5.60 5.52 10.42
CA ALA A 316 6.71 4.62 10.65
C ALA A 316 8.04 5.32 10.36
N GLY A 317 8.88 5.48 11.39
CA GLY A 317 10.20 6.08 11.25
C GLY A 317 10.21 7.60 11.06
N ILE A 318 9.14 8.29 11.47
CA ILE A 318 9.08 9.75 11.58
C ILE A 318 8.64 10.09 13.01
N SER A 319 9.43 10.92 13.71
CA SER A 319 9.22 11.29 15.10
C SER A 319 8.11 12.33 15.29
N ARG A 320 7.63 12.50 16.54
CA ARG A 320 6.63 13.52 16.86
C ARG A 320 7.16 14.93 16.59
N GLU A 321 8.45 15.13 16.85
CA GLU A 321 9.17 16.38 16.63
C GLU A 321 9.26 16.74 15.15
N GLU A 322 9.50 15.76 14.29
CA GLU A 322 9.49 15.91 12.83
C GLU A 322 8.07 16.20 12.31
N ILE A 323 7.04 15.50 12.80
CA ILE A 323 5.66 15.78 12.43
C ILE A 323 5.22 17.19 12.89
N ALA A 324 5.59 17.62 14.10
CA ALA A 324 5.33 18.98 14.56
C ALA A 324 5.98 20.03 13.64
N GLU A 325 7.22 19.78 13.17
CA GLU A 325 7.91 20.64 12.19
C GLU A 325 7.18 20.70 10.85
N ALA A 326 6.69 19.57 10.36
CA ALA A 326 5.90 19.51 9.14
C ALA A 326 4.58 20.32 9.27
N VAL A 327 3.97 20.32 10.46
CA VAL A 327 2.68 21.01 10.70
C VAL A 327 2.82 22.53 10.81
N VAL A 328 3.75 23.06 11.61
CA VAL A 328 3.75 24.50 11.94
C VAL A 328 5.02 25.26 11.56
N GLY A 329 6.19 24.60 11.49
CA GLY A 329 7.47 25.27 11.31
C GLY A 329 8.55 24.82 12.28
#